data_AF-A0A8H4B354-F1
#
_entry.id   AF-A0A8H4B354-F1
#
_cell.length_a   1.000
_cell.length_b   1.000
_cell.length_c   1.000
_cell.angle_alpha   90.00
_cell.angle_beta   90.00
_cell.angle_gamma   90.00
#
_symmetry.space_group_name_H-M   'P 1'
#
loop_
_entity.id
_entity.type
_entity.pdbx_description
1 polymer ?
#
loop_
_entity_poly.entity_id
_entity_poly.type
_entity_poly.pdbx_seq_one_letter_code
_entity_poly.pdbx_strand_id
1 'polypeptide(L)'
;MIESQEQLKKISLFDDFSTKFNGFISALECQKNSLQEVIIDQCIYDTEVEVLKSCRNLEILRIKFCTKKLMKSLENKISTLEITNFEIDASTIVQIFEKAGTLLQRLKLESANEILNENFLLETLKFNCPNIKYLNISKIKFSTQFLELVDNLQKLQFLSFSYSVEDIPEEELKIRVMQFAEILPLTLQYLDVQGDTYIVKYMDIFLNHCNASLKNLLINNIYNEKITKAIIDYCIRNKTLKYVGVFKYSSLSYNIRKQMERHVKLVSYQSIFVDC
;
A
#
# COMPACT_ATOMS: atom_id res chain seq x y z
N MET A 1 -13.08 -33.14 -1.21
CA MET A 1 -13.84 -32.29 -0.27
C MET A 1 -14.16 -30.89 -0.82
N ILE A 2 -13.37 -30.35 -1.77
CA ILE A 2 -13.69 -29.10 -2.51
C ILE A 2 -14.60 -29.35 -3.72
N GLU A 3 -14.43 -30.48 -4.42
CA GLU A 3 -15.27 -30.85 -5.59
C GLU A 3 -16.77 -30.97 -5.27
N SER A 4 -17.11 -31.27 -4.01
CA SER A 4 -18.49 -31.36 -3.53
C SER A 4 -19.09 -30.03 -3.07
N GLN A 5 -18.33 -28.94 -3.10
CA GLN A 5 -18.82 -27.61 -2.73
C GLN A 5 -19.25 -26.85 -3.99
N GLU A 6 -20.54 -26.53 -4.08
CA GLU A 6 -21.03 -25.70 -5.16
C GLU A 6 -20.61 -24.24 -4.94
N GLN A 7 -19.92 -23.68 -5.93
CA GLN A 7 -19.68 -22.24 -6.07
C GLN A 7 -18.82 -21.58 -4.98
N LEU A 8 -17.67 -22.17 -4.69
CA LEU A 8 -16.68 -21.51 -3.84
C LEU A 8 -16.25 -20.17 -4.41
N LYS A 9 -16.38 -19.12 -3.60
CA LYS A 9 -15.98 -17.75 -3.94
C LYS A 9 -14.60 -17.39 -3.42
N LYS A 10 -14.15 -18.03 -2.34
CA LYS A 10 -12.87 -17.75 -1.69
C LYS A 10 -12.15 -19.05 -1.40
N ILE A 11 -10.84 -19.05 -1.62
CA ILE A 11 -9.96 -20.13 -1.17
C ILE A 11 -8.69 -19.58 -0.55
N SER A 12 -8.17 -20.31 0.42
CA SER A 12 -6.86 -20.06 1.01
C SER A 12 -5.99 -21.29 0.82
N LEU A 13 -4.85 -21.08 0.19
CA LEU A 13 -3.78 -22.03 -0.02
C LEU A 13 -2.69 -21.74 0.99
N PHE A 14 -2.43 -22.72 1.85
CA PHE A 14 -1.39 -22.66 2.85
C PHE A 14 -0.62 -23.97 2.79
N ASP A 15 0.69 -23.89 2.59
CA ASP A 15 1.60 -25.04 2.68
C ASP A 15 2.78 -24.68 3.56
N ASP A 16 3.29 -25.65 4.31
CA ASP A 16 4.54 -25.53 5.07
C ASP A 16 5.70 -26.01 4.20
N PHE A 17 5.79 -25.46 2.98
CA PHE A 17 6.86 -25.68 2.01
C PHE A 17 7.13 -27.15 1.59
N SER A 18 6.21 -28.09 1.80
CA SER A 18 6.55 -29.53 1.77
C SER A 18 5.59 -30.46 1.04
N THR A 19 4.41 -29.99 0.57
CA THR A 19 3.45 -30.91 -0.07
C THR A 19 2.92 -30.41 -1.41
N LYS A 20 3.04 -31.27 -2.43
CA LYS A 20 2.30 -31.13 -3.70
C LYS A 20 0.81 -31.22 -3.39
N PHE A 21 -0.02 -30.32 -3.90
CA PHE A 21 -1.46 -30.35 -3.64
C PHE A 21 -2.18 -31.40 -4.52
N ASN A 22 -1.68 -32.65 -4.51
CA ASN A 22 -2.21 -33.73 -5.35
C ASN A 22 -3.73 -33.90 -5.12
N GLY A 23 -4.54 -33.56 -6.13
CA GLY A 23 -6.02 -33.56 -6.09
C GLY A 23 -6.67 -32.17 -5.98
N PHE A 24 -5.88 -31.10 -5.91
CA PHE A 24 -6.36 -29.74 -5.82
C PHE A 24 -6.62 -29.09 -7.19
N ILE A 25 -5.89 -29.52 -8.22
CA ILE A 25 -6.07 -29.07 -9.62
C ILE A 25 -7.53 -29.27 -10.06
N SER A 26 -8.04 -30.51 -9.99
CA SER A 26 -9.39 -30.85 -10.43
C SER A 26 -10.45 -30.07 -9.65
N ALA A 27 -10.18 -29.89 -8.35
CA ALA A 27 -11.05 -29.15 -7.46
C ALA A 27 -11.11 -27.65 -7.80
N LEU A 28 -9.98 -27.00 -8.08
CA LEU A 28 -9.95 -25.60 -8.55
C LEU A 28 -10.58 -25.44 -9.93
N GLU A 29 -10.34 -26.38 -10.85
CA GLU A 29 -10.89 -26.34 -12.20
C GLU A 29 -12.43 -26.33 -12.18
N CYS A 30 -13.04 -27.06 -11.25
CA CYS A 30 -14.48 -27.06 -11.04
C CYS A 30 -15.02 -25.71 -10.52
N GLN A 31 -14.17 -24.89 -9.88
CA GLN A 31 -14.53 -23.59 -9.29
C GLN A 31 -14.13 -22.39 -10.15
N LYS A 32 -13.59 -22.60 -11.37
CA LYS A 32 -13.06 -21.51 -12.23
C LYS A 32 -14.05 -20.38 -12.57
N ASN A 33 -15.35 -20.66 -12.47
CA ASN A 33 -16.42 -19.70 -12.74
C ASN A 33 -17.01 -19.08 -11.46
N SER A 34 -16.68 -19.57 -10.27
CA SER A 34 -17.21 -19.02 -9.00
C SER A 34 -16.16 -18.31 -8.17
N LEU A 35 -14.89 -18.69 -8.34
CA LEU A 35 -13.80 -18.20 -7.52
C LEU A 35 -13.53 -16.71 -7.79
N GLN A 36 -13.58 -15.91 -6.73
CA GLN A 36 -13.42 -14.46 -6.72
C GLN A 36 -12.19 -14.01 -5.92
N GLU A 37 -11.83 -14.74 -4.87
CA GLU A 37 -10.67 -14.44 -4.02
C GLU A 37 -9.78 -15.67 -3.83
N VAL A 38 -8.48 -15.48 -4.03
CA VAL A 38 -7.46 -16.48 -3.74
C VAL A 38 -6.41 -15.88 -2.81
N ILE A 39 -6.13 -16.59 -1.73
CA ILE A 39 -5.01 -16.32 -0.83
C ILE A 39 -4.00 -17.45 -1.00
N ILE A 40 -2.75 -17.11 -1.23
CA ILE A 40 -1.63 -18.04 -1.34
C ILE A 40 -0.62 -17.63 -0.28
N ASP A 41 -0.30 -18.52 0.65
CA ASP A 41 0.58 -18.25 1.77
C ASP A 41 1.59 -19.39 1.92
N GLN A 42 2.88 -19.03 2.03
CA GLN A 42 4.01 -19.96 2.22
C GLN A 42 4.12 -21.07 1.16
N CYS A 43 3.58 -20.86 -0.04
CA CYS A 43 3.60 -21.84 -1.12
C CYS A 43 4.86 -21.75 -2.00
N ILE A 44 5.41 -22.91 -2.35
CA ILE A 44 6.38 -23.06 -3.44
C ILE A 44 5.62 -23.10 -4.78
N TYR A 45 6.27 -22.70 -5.87
CA TYR A 45 5.69 -22.86 -7.21
C TYR A 45 5.31 -24.32 -7.47
N ASP A 46 4.02 -24.57 -7.63
CA ASP A 46 3.48 -25.82 -8.18
C ASP A 46 2.64 -25.50 -9.42
N THR A 47 2.60 -26.46 -10.35
CA THR A 47 1.68 -26.52 -11.50
C THR A 47 0.23 -26.21 -11.13
N GLU A 48 -0.17 -26.47 -9.88
CA GLU A 48 -1.49 -26.16 -9.34
C GLU A 48 -1.83 -24.66 -9.36
N VAL A 49 -0.84 -23.79 -9.26
CA VAL A 49 -1.05 -22.33 -9.32
C VAL A 49 -1.38 -21.87 -10.74
N GLU A 50 -0.95 -22.62 -11.76
CA GLU A 50 -1.29 -22.30 -13.16
C GLU A 50 -2.79 -22.42 -13.43
N VAL A 51 -3.51 -23.24 -12.67
CA VAL A 51 -4.98 -23.38 -12.78
C VAL A 51 -5.66 -22.04 -12.51
N LEU A 52 -5.09 -21.18 -11.66
CA LEU A 52 -5.65 -19.87 -11.34
C LEU A 52 -5.76 -18.98 -12.58
N LYS A 53 -4.90 -19.15 -13.59
CA LYS A 53 -5.00 -18.44 -14.88
C LYS A 53 -6.35 -18.66 -15.56
N SER A 54 -6.99 -19.81 -15.32
CA SER A 54 -8.28 -20.17 -15.90
C SER A 54 -9.49 -19.61 -15.14
N CYS A 55 -9.29 -19.08 -13.91
CA CYS A 55 -10.34 -18.51 -13.09
C CYS A 55 -10.79 -17.16 -13.65
N ARG A 56 -11.98 -17.14 -14.27
CA ARG A 56 -12.49 -15.99 -15.04
C ARG A 56 -13.01 -14.86 -14.17
N ASN A 57 -13.48 -15.20 -12.96
CA ASN A 57 -14.09 -14.28 -12.03
C ASN A 57 -13.16 -13.91 -10.87
N LEU A 58 -11.87 -14.25 -10.96
CA LEU A 58 -10.88 -13.92 -9.94
C LEU A 58 -10.66 -12.40 -9.90
N GLU A 59 -11.05 -11.77 -8.80
CA GLU A 59 -10.94 -10.32 -8.60
C GLU A 59 -9.87 -9.95 -7.58
N ILE A 60 -9.63 -10.83 -6.60
CA ILE A 60 -8.73 -10.57 -5.47
C ILE A 60 -7.67 -11.67 -5.40
N LEU A 61 -6.41 -11.26 -5.43
CA LEU A 61 -5.27 -12.16 -5.28
C LEU A 61 -4.37 -11.66 -4.16
N ARG A 62 -4.15 -12.50 -3.15
CA ARG A 62 -3.25 -12.22 -2.02
C ARG A 62 -2.15 -13.27 -2.01
N ILE A 63 -0.89 -12.83 -2.01
CA ILE A 63 0.30 -13.68 -2.04
C ILE A 63 1.18 -13.32 -0.85
N LYS A 64 1.51 -14.30 -0.03
CA LYS A 64 2.29 -14.13 1.20
C LYS A 64 3.44 -15.12 1.23
N PHE A 65 4.65 -14.61 1.45
CA PHE A 65 5.87 -15.42 1.67
C PHE A 65 6.09 -16.54 0.62
N CYS A 66 5.77 -16.26 -0.65
CA CYS A 66 5.87 -17.21 -1.75
C CYS A 66 7.14 -17.02 -2.59
N THR A 67 7.49 -18.04 -3.38
CA THR A 67 8.67 -17.99 -4.26
C THR A 67 8.48 -17.05 -5.46
N LYS A 68 9.59 -16.47 -5.97
CA LYS A 68 9.59 -15.58 -7.16
C LYS A 68 8.99 -16.22 -8.42
N LYS A 69 9.11 -17.53 -8.56
CA LYS A 69 8.59 -18.28 -9.72
C LYS A 69 7.06 -18.25 -9.78
N LEU A 70 6.39 -18.25 -8.62
CA LEU A 70 4.93 -18.16 -8.49
C LEU A 70 4.40 -16.84 -9.06
N MET A 71 5.03 -15.73 -8.69
CA MET A 71 4.61 -14.40 -9.13
C MET A 71 4.65 -14.23 -10.66
N LYS A 72 5.66 -14.80 -11.32
CA LYS A 72 5.79 -14.74 -12.80
C LYS A 72 4.69 -15.46 -13.56
N SER A 73 3.93 -16.34 -12.90
CA SER A 73 2.94 -17.18 -13.58
C SER A 73 1.52 -16.64 -13.49
N LEU A 74 1.27 -15.56 -12.76
CA LEU A 74 -0.11 -15.10 -12.55
C LEU A 74 -0.42 -13.98 -13.54
N GLU A 75 -1.42 -14.19 -14.39
CA GLU A 75 -1.81 -13.27 -15.47
C GLU A 75 -3.31 -12.94 -15.43
N ASN A 76 -3.88 -12.85 -14.23
CA ASN A 76 -5.31 -12.65 -14.03
C ASN A 76 -5.68 -11.16 -14.09
N LYS A 77 -6.89 -10.89 -14.61
CA LYS A 77 -7.53 -9.57 -14.58
C LYS A 77 -8.13 -9.30 -13.21
N ILE A 78 -7.28 -8.92 -12.26
CA ILE A 78 -7.66 -8.67 -10.87
C ILE A 78 -7.90 -7.19 -10.61
N SER A 79 -8.76 -6.91 -9.63
CA SER A 79 -9.00 -5.55 -9.13
C SER A 79 -8.24 -5.24 -7.83
N THR A 80 -7.84 -6.29 -7.10
CA THR A 80 -7.08 -6.20 -5.86
C THR A 80 -5.90 -7.16 -5.90
N LEU A 81 -4.69 -6.64 -5.69
CA LEU A 81 -3.47 -7.41 -5.53
C LEU A 81 -2.79 -7.07 -4.22
N GLU A 82 -2.41 -8.10 -3.47
CA GLU A 82 -1.61 -7.94 -2.26
C GLU A 82 -0.44 -8.92 -2.29
N ILE A 83 0.77 -8.40 -2.10
CA ILE A 83 1.98 -9.18 -2.06
C ILE A 83 2.74 -8.78 -0.79
N THR A 84 2.89 -9.72 0.13
CA THR A 84 3.74 -9.59 1.31
C THR A 84 4.88 -10.61 1.19
N ASN A 85 6.13 -10.16 1.17
CA ASN A 85 7.26 -11.07 1.02
C ASN A 85 8.54 -10.53 1.69
N PHE A 86 9.53 -11.40 1.86
CA PHE A 86 10.85 -10.96 2.34
C PHE A 86 11.55 -10.06 1.33
N GLU A 87 11.45 -10.41 0.04
CA GLU A 87 12.02 -9.66 -1.07
C GLU A 87 11.03 -9.64 -2.23
N ILE A 88 10.80 -8.45 -2.78
CA ILE A 88 9.98 -8.25 -3.98
C ILE A 88 10.92 -7.80 -5.11
N ASP A 89 10.79 -8.46 -6.26
CA ASP A 89 11.49 -8.08 -7.49
C ASP A 89 10.47 -7.65 -8.53
N ALA A 90 10.55 -6.39 -8.98
CA ALA A 90 9.63 -5.83 -9.95
C ALA A 90 9.49 -6.71 -11.20
N SER A 91 10.60 -7.32 -11.66
CA SER A 91 10.62 -8.18 -12.86
C SER A 91 9.72 -9.42 -12.73
N THR A 92 9.31 -9.79 -11.51
CA THR A 92 8.46 -10.95 -11.25
C THR A 92 6.97 -10.62 -11.20
N ILE A 93 6.61 -9.34 -11.03
CA ILE A 93 5.22 -8.91 -10.78
C ILE A 93 4.69 -7.95 -11.85
N VAL A 94 5.55 -7.40 -12.72
CA VAL A 94 5.17 -6.44 -13.77
C VAL A 94 4.13 -6.99 -14.73
N GLN A 95 4.22 -8.27 -15.10
CA GLN A 95 3.22 -8.92 -15.95
C GLN A 95 1.82 -8.94 -15.31
N ILE A 96 1.74 -9.05 -13.98
CA ILE A 96 0.46 -8.96 -13.26
C ILE A 96 -0.14 -7.56 -13.46
N PHE A 97 0.68 -6.50 -13.36
CA PHE A 97 0.22 -5.12 -13.56
C PHE A 97 -0.20 -4.84 -14.99
N GLU A 98 0.53 -5.33 -15.98
CA GLU A 98 0.15 -5.18 -17.39
C GLU A 98 -1.19 -5.87 -17.70
N LYS A 99 -1.44 -7.04 -17.08
CA LYS A 99 -2.67 -7.81 -17.29
C LYS A 99 -3.86 -7.25 -16.53
N ALA A 100 -3.65 -6.82 -15.28
CA ALA A 100 -4.68 -6.16 -14.50
C ALA A 100 -5.03 -4.78 -15.09
N GLY A 101 -4.00 -4.03 -15.50
CA GLY A 101 -4.11 -2.73 -16.14
C GLY A 101 -5.03 -1.79 -15.38
N THR A 102 -6.00 -1.23 -16.10
CA THR A 102 -6.98 -0.28 -15.55
C THR A 102 -8.00 -0.91 -14.60
N LEU A 103 -8.04 -2.25 -14.46
CA LEU A 103 -8.91 -2.92 -13.50
C LEU A 103 -8.35 -2.85 -12.08
N LEU A 104 -7.03 -2.71 -11.92
CA LEU A 104 -6.38 -2.66 -10.62
C LEU A 104 -6.79 -1.38 -9.88
N GLN A 105 -7.47 -1.57 -8.75
CA GLN A 105 -7.94 -0.48 -7.88
C GLN A 105 -7.28 -0.51 -6.50
N ARG A 106 -6.80 -1.67 -6.06
CA ARG A 106 -6.16 -1.85 -4.76
C ARG A 106 -4.85 -2.61 -4.92
N LEU A 107 -3.77 -2.02 -4.41
CA LEU A 107 -2.44 -2.60 -4.45
C LEU A 107 -1.80 -2.50 -3.08
N LYS A 108 -1.35 -3.64 -2.54
CA LYS A 108 -0.44 -3.73 -1.40
C LYS A 108 0.84 -4.43 -1.81
N LEU A 109 1.97 -3.78 -1.65
CA LEU A 109 3.31 -4.34 -1.82
C LEU A 109 4.09 -4.13 -0.53
N GLU A 110 4.20 -5.20 0.26
CA GLU A 110 4.89 -5.19 1.55
C GLU A 110 6.13 -6.07 1.49
N SER A 111 7.29 -5.44 1.39
CA SER A 111 8.59 -6.10 1.41
C SER A 111 9.28 -5.89 2.76
N ALA A 112 9.99 -6.90 3.26
CA ALA A 112 10.88 -6.76 4.41
C ALA A 112 12.16 -5.98 4.04
N ASN A 113 12.65 -6.17 2.82
CA ASN A 113 13.82 -5.50 2.24
C ASN A 113 13.42 -4.48 1.16
N GLU A 114 14.38 -3.71 0.64
CA GLU A 114 14.16 -2.85 -0.52
C GLU A 114 13.61 -3.63 -1.72
N ILE A 115 12.75 -2.99 -2.51
CA ILE A 115 12.21 -3.59 -3.73
C ILE A 115 13.29 -3.59 -4.81
N LEU A 116 13.63 -4.77 -5.33
CA LEU A 116 14.55 -4.89 -6.45
C LEU A 116 13.90 -4.34 -7.72
N ASN A 117 14.67 -3.58 -8.50
CA ASN A 117 14.19 -2.90 -9.71
C ASN A 117 13.02 -1.93 -9.43
N GLU A 118 13.05 -1.22 -8.29
CA GLU A 118 12.01 -0.26 -7.88
C GLU A 118 11.60 0.72 -8.98
N ASN A 119 12.56 1.37 -9.65
CA ASN A 119 12.21 2.34 -10.71
C ASN A 119 11.35 1.71 -11.81
N PHE A 120 11.65 0.47 -12.18
CA PHE A 120 10.87 -0.27 -13.17
C PHE A 120 9.46 -0.61 -12.66
N LEU A 121 9.33 -0.94 -11.36
CA LEU A 121 8.03 -1.10 -10.71
C LEU A 121 7.19 0.17 -10.80
N LEU A 122 7.75 1.31 -10.37
CA LEU A 122 7.04 2.59 -10.29
C LEU A 122 6.59 3.07 -11.68
N GLU A 123 7.47 2.98 -12.69
CA GLU A 123 7.12 3.30 -14.08
C GLU A 123 6.01 2.39 -14.60
N THR A 124 6.10 1.07 -14.34
CA THR A 124 5.07 0.13 -14.77
C THR A 124 3.71 0.46 -14.16
N LEU A 125 3.66 0.75 -12.85
CA LEU A 125 2.42 1.13 -12.18
C LEU A 125 1.84 2.43 -12.75
N LYS A 126 2.70 3.43 -12.99
CA LYS A 126 2.34 4.73 -13.55
C LYS A 126 1.62 4.57 -14.91
N PHE A 127 2.17 3.75 -15.80
CA PHE A 127 1.61 3.59 -17.15
C PHE A 127 0.46 2.60 -17.25
N ASN A 128 0.47 1.52 -16.46
CA ASN A 128 -0.49 0.44 -16.64
C ASN A 128 -1.70 0.54 -15.69
N CYS A 129 -1.53 1.11 -14.50
CA CYS A 129 -2.51 1.03 -13.41
C CYS A 129 -3.04 2.39 -12.92
N PRO A 130 -3.55 3.29 -13.79
CA PRO A 130 -3.94 4.65 -13.40
C PRO A 130 -5.20 4.72 -12.50
N ASN A 131 -5.91 3.60 -12.31
CA ASN A 131 -7.16 3.55 -11.56
C ASN A 131 -7.00 3.13 -10.09
N ILE A 132 -5.76 3.02 -9.59
CA ILE A 132 -5.49 2.69 -8.20
C ILE A 132 -6.14 3.75 -7.28
N LYS A 133 -6.97 3.26 -6.36
CA LYS A 133 -7.62 4.03 -5.29
C LYS A 133 -6.96 3.78 -3.94
N TYR A 134 -6.36 2.60 -3.76
CA TYR A 134 -5.69 2.20 -2.53
C TYR A 134 -4.29 1.71 -2.89
N LEU A 135 -3.29 2.45 -2.42
CA LEU A 135 -1.88 2.08 -2.56
C LEU A 135 -1.27 1.93 -1.17
N ASN A 136 -0.77 0.73 -0.89
CA ASN A 136 0.15 0.46 0.20
C ASN A 136 1.47 -0.06 -0.39
N ILE A 137 2.58 0.66 -0.21
CA ILE A 137 3.88 0.26 -0.74
C ILE A 137 4.99 0.50 0.28
N SER A 138 5.69 -0.55 0.68
CA SER A 138 6.77 -0.44 1.67
C SER A 138 8.15 -0.50 1.02
N LYS A 139 9.15 0.05 1.73
CA LYS A 139 10.58 -0.06 1.41
C LYS A 139 10.95 0.45 0.01
N ILE A 140 10.41 1.61 -0.34
CA ILE A 140 10.76 2.35 -1.56
C ILE A 140 11.66 3.55 -1.27
N LYS A 141 12.33 4.10 -2.27
CA LYS A 141 13.05 5.37 -2.11
C LYS A 141 12.08 6.54 -2.26
N PHE A 142 12.33 7.64 -1.54
CA PHE A 142 11.60 8.89 -1.73
C PHE A 142 12.10 9.63 -2.97
N SER A 143 11.94 8.98 -4.12
CA SER A 143 12.46 9.34 -5.44
C SER A 143 11.49 10.22 -6.22
N THR A 144 11.98 10.89 -7.27
CA THR A 144 11.11 11.66 -8.19
C THR A 144 10.14 10.74 -8.92
N GLN A 145 10.54 9.50 -9.21
CA GLN A 145 9.68 8.48 -9.83
C GLN A 145 8.49 8.13 -8.93
N PHE A 146 8.68 8.07 -7.61
CA PHE A 146 7.56 7.86 -6.69
C PHE A 146 6.60 9.05 -6.67
N LEU A 147 7.13 10.28 -6.69
CA LEU A 147 6.31 11.50 -6.81
C LEU A 147 5.51 11.48 -8.12
N GLU A 148 6.16 11.17 -9.25
CA GLU A 148 5.47 11.05 -10.54
C GLU A 148 4.36 9.98 -10.53
N LEU A 149 4.60 8.83 -9.90
CA LEU A 149 3.56 7.82 -9.73
C LEU A 149 2.36 8.40 -8.99
N VAL A 150 2.57 9.04 -7.84
CA VAL A 150 1.49 9.60 -7.02
C VAL A 150 0.72 10.69 -7.75
N ASP A 151 1.41 11.56 -8.49
CA ASP A 151 0.78 12.58 -9.35
C ASP A 151 -0.08 11.96 -10.46
N ASN A 152 0.27 10.78 -10.98
CA ASN A 152 -0.55 10.09 -11.98
C ASN A 152 -1.80 9.40 -11.38
N LEU A 153 -1.82 9.11 -10.08
CA LEU A 153 -2.91 8.40 -9.43
C LEU A 153 -4.02 9.36 -8.96
N GLN A 154 -4.67 10.04 -9.90
CA GLN A 154 -5.71 11.05 -9.63
C GLN A 154 -6.98 10.53 -8.92
N LYS A 155 -7.16 9.20 -8.83
CA LYS A 155 -8.26 8.55 -8.11
C LYS A 155 -7.85 8.04 -6.73
N LEU A 156 -6.61 8.28 -6.30
CA LEU A 156 -6.07 7.77 -5.05
C LEU A 156 -6.86 8.33 -3.86
N GLN A 157 -7.37 7.45 -3.02
CA GLN A 157 -8.15 7.76 -1.82
C GLN A 157 -7.39 7.38 -0.56
N PHE A 158 -6.53 6.37 -0.67
CA PHE A 158 -5.73 5.82 0.39
C PHE A 158 -4.29 5.66 -0.08
N LEU A 159 -3.37 6.28 0.66
CA LEU A 159 -1.94 6.12 0.46
C LEU A 159 -1.30 5.75 1.79
N SER A 160 -0.64 4.60 1.81
CA SER A 160 0.26 4.17 2.87
C SER A 160 1.60 3.86 2.24
N PHE A 161 2.68 4.40 2.78
CA PHE A 161 4.00 4.06 2.27
C PHE A 161 5.07 4.12 3.34
N SER A 162 6.08 3.26 3.21
CA SER A 162 7.34 3.40 3.94
C SER A 162 8.48 3.62 2.97
N TYR A 163 9.40 4.51 3.36
CA TYR A 163 10.38 5.04 2.44
C TYR A 163 11.78 5.14 3.08
N SER A 164 12.80 5.18 2.22
CA SER A 164 14.17 5.58 2.53
C SER A 164 14.46 6.97 1.94
N VAL A 165 15.17 7.79 2.70
CA VAL A 165 15.74 9.07 2.24
C VAL A 165 17.27 9.03 2.23
N GLU A 166 17.85 7.83 2.27
CA GLU A 166 19.29 7.66 2.13
C GLU A 166 19.78 8.38 0.87
N ASP A 167 20.92 9.06 1.01
CA ASP A 167 21.59 9.81 -0.04
C ASP A 167 20.84 11.06 -0.60
N ILE A 168 19.74 11.50 0.02
CA ILE A 168 19.08 12.77 -0.37
C ILE A 168 19.61 13.92 0.50
N PRO A 169 20.26 14.96 -0.09
CA PRO A 169 20.65 16.16 0.64
C PRO A 169 19.45 16.85 1.31
N GLU A 170 19.68 17.46 2.47
CA GLU A 170 18.59 18.09 3.26
C GLU A 170 17.77 19.13 2.47
N GLU A 171 18.42 20.01 1.72
CA GLU A 171 17.72 21.04 0.94
C GLU A 171 16.90 20.43 -0.21
N GLU A 172 17.42 19.38 -0.84
CA GLU A 172 16.69 18.64 -1.86
C GLU A 172 15.49 17.90 -1.26
N LEU A 173 15.65 17.31 -0.08
CA LEU A 173 14.55 16.65 0.62
C LEU A 173 13.42 17.63 0.97
N LYS A 174 13.74 18.86 1.41
CA LYS A 174 12.72 19.91 1.66
C LYS A 174 11.92 20.23 0.39
N ILE A 175 12.61 20.40 -0.74
CA ILE A 175 11.96 20.66 -2.04
C ILE A 175 11.07 19.49 -2.43
N ARG A 176 11.55 18.24 -2.33
CA ARG A 176 10.76 17.05 -2.65
C ARG A 176 9.54 16.88 -1.74
N VAL A 177 9.66 17.18 -0.44
CA VAL A 177 8.53 17.13 0.49
C VAL A 177 7.46 18.16 0.13
N MET A 178 7.88 19.37 -0.26
CA MET A 178 6.97 20.41 -0.74
C MET A 178 6.25 19.97 -2.02
N GLN A 179 6.99 19.50 -3.03
CA GLN A 179 6.44 18.97 -4.27
C GLN A 179 5.46 17.83 -4.02
N PHE A 180 5.86 16.86 -3.18
CA PHE A 180 5.02 15.73 -2.81
C PHE A 180 3.69 16.19 -2.22
N ALA A 181 3.69 17.20 -1.34
CA ALA A 181 2.46 17.74 -0.77
C ALA A 181 1.53 18.38 -1.80
N GLU A 182 2.10 19.07 -2.79
CA GLU A 182 1.36 19.80 -3.83
C GLU A 182 0.70 18.87 -4.85
N ILE A 183 1.33 17.73 -5.15
CA ILE A 183 0.81 16.75 -6.13
C ILE A 183 -0.22 15.78 -5.54
N LEU A 184 -0.42 15.76 -4.21
CA LEU A 184 -1.37 14.82 -3.62
C LEU A 184 -2.78 15.07 -4.18
N PRO A 185 -3.46 14.02 -4.68
CA PRO A 185 -4.75 14.20 -5.32
C PRO A 185 -5.80 14.64 -4.30
N LEU A 186 -6.72 15.50 -4.73
CA LEU A 186 -7.79 16.01 -3.86
C LEU A 186 -8.73 14.91 -3.35
N THR A 187 -8.75 13.76 -4.03
CA THR A 187 -9.51 12.56 -3.62
C THR A 187 -8.90 11.84 -2.41
N LEU A 188 -7.64 12.15 -2.04
CA LEU A 188 -6.93 11.47 -0.97
C LEU A 188 -7.55 11.82 0.39
N GLN A 189 -7.94 10.77 1.13
CA GLN A 189 -8.62 10.88 2.42
C GLN A 189 -7.84 10.20 3.55
N TYR A 190 -6.95 9.28 3.22
CA TYR A 190 -6.13 8.57 4.19
C TYR A 190 -4.68 8.64 3.74
N LEU A 191 -3.82 9.19 4.60
CA LEU A 191 -2.39 9.24 4.39
C LEU A 191 -1.68 8.63 5.60
N ASP A 192 -0.88 7.61 5.35
CA ASP A 192 0.00 7.00 6.33
C ASP A 192 1.45 7.10 5.85
N VAL A 193 2.22 7.92 6.57
CA VAL A 193 3.63 8.14 6.32
C VAL A 193 4.41 7.26 7.30
N GLN A 194 4.67 6.03 6.88
CA GLN A 194 5.40 5.04 7.67
C GLN A 194 6.91 5.20 7.50
N GLY A 195 7.66 4.74 8.50
CA GLY A 195 9.12 4.67 8.42
C GLY A 195 9.81 5.85 9.08
N ASP A 196 10.87 6.34 8.42
CA ASP A 196 11.85 7.20 9.05
C ASP A 196 11.25 8.54 9.53
N THR A 197 11.84 9.09 10.56
CA THR A 197 11.48 10.37 11.17
C THR A 197 11.81 11.58 10.28
N TYR A 198 12.48 11.39 9.14
CA TYR A 198 12.96 12.51 8.31
C TYR A 198 11.84 13.29 7.61
N ILE A 199 10.86 12.68 6.93
CA ILE A 199 9.73 13.48 6.38
C ILE A 199 8.94 14.10 7.52
N VAL A 200 8.87 13.44 8.68
CA VAL A 200 8.23 14.02 9.87
C VAL A 200 8.93 15.31 10.34
N LYS A 201 10.24 15.49 10.09
CA LYS A 201 10.96 16.77 10.32
C LYS A 201 10.46 17.91 9.45
N TYR A 202 9.92 17.60 8.29
CA TYR A 202 9.38 18.56 7.33
C TYR A 202 7.86 18.50 7.25
N MET A 203 7.20 17.91 8.26
CA MET A 203 5.74 17.80 8.29
C MET A 203 5.08 19.19 8.29
N ASP A 204 5.75 20.22 8.81
CA ASP A 204 5.25 21.58 8.72
C ASP A 204 5.25 22.12 7.28
N ILE A 205 6.31 21.84 6.50
CA ILE A 205 6.40 22.18 5.08
C ILE A 205 5.32 21.41 4.33
N PHE A 206 5.28 20.09 4.53
CA PHE A 206 4.31 19.20 3.90
C PHE A 206 2.88 19.71 4.12
N LEU A 207 2.46 19.93 5.38
CA LEU A 207 1.09 20.33 5.68
C LEU A 207 0.77 21.75 5.19
N ASN A 208 1.74 22.64 5.11
CA ASN A 208 1.54 23.99 4.57
C ASN A 208 1.26 24.03 3.07
N HIS A 209 1.74 23.03 2.33
CA HIS A 209 1.54 22.92 0.88
C HIS A 209 0.48 21.88 0.49
N CYS A 210 0.05 21.04 1.43
CA CYS A 210 -0.93 19.99 1.17
C CYS A 210 -2.37 20.55 1.02
N ASN A 211 -2.95 20.34 -0.16
CA ASN A 211 -4.35 20.68 -0.48
C ASN A 211 -5.29 19.47 -0.47
N ALA A 212 -4.77 18.26 -0.24
CA ALA A 212 -5.60 17.06 -0.16
C ALA A 212 -6.60 17.16 1.00
N SER A 213 -7.79 16.57 0.84
CA SER A 213 -8.86 16.59 1.84
C SER A 213 -8.75 15.42 2.83
N LEU A 214 -7.63 15.34 3.55
CA LEU A 214 -7.33 14.23 4.45
C LEU A 214 -8.36 14.13 5.57
N LYS A 215 -8.86 12.92 5.82
CA LYS A 215 -9.67 12.56 7.00
C LYS A 215 -8.83 11.91 8.08
N ASN A 216 -7.82 11.14 7.69
CA ASN A 216 -6.89 10.45 8.58
C ASN A 216 -5.46 10.75 8.15
N LEU A 217 -4.64 11.16 9.11
CA LEU A 217 -3.21 11.33 8.95
C LEU A 217 -2.51 10.45 9.99
N LEU A 218 -1.70 9.50 9.54
CA LEU A 218 -0.88 8.66 10.40
C LEU A 218 0.58 9.04 10.26
N ILE A 219 1.23 9.29 11.39
CA ILE A 219 2.61 9.74 11.48
C ILE A 219 3.34 9.06 12.64
N ASN A 220 4.66 8.97 12.53
CA ASN A 220 5.46 8.30 13.55
C ASN A 220 5.48 9.07 14.89
N ASN A 221 5.69 10.38 14.86
CA ASN A 221 5.85 11.19 16.08
C ASN A 221 5.50 12.67 15.90
N ILE A 222 5.24 13.38 17.01
CA ILE A 222 5.09 14.84 17.07
C ILE A 222 5.98 15.33 18.22
N TYR A 223 7.16 15.85 17.90
CA TYR A 223 8.19 16.17 18.91
C TYR A 223 8.46 17.66 19.10
N ASN A 224 7.80 18.54 18.33
CA ASN A 224 7.96 19.98 18.48
C ASN A 224 6.66 20.77 18.25
N GLU A 225 6.66 22.01 18.71
CA GLU A 225 5.53 22.94 18.56
C GLU A 225 5.30 23.33 17.09
N LYS A 226 6.34 23.31 16.26
CA LYS A 226 6.26 23.64 14.82
C LYS A 226 5.32 22.68 14.08
N ILE A 227 5.50 21.37 14.26
CA ILE A 227 4.64 20.33 13.69
C ILE A 227 3.24 20.42 14.28
N THR A 228 3.15 20.61 15.59
CA THR A 228 1.86 20.77 16.30
C THR A 228 1.04 21.91 15.70
N LYS A 229 1.67 23.08 15.52
CA LYS A 229 1.05 24.25 14.90
C LYS A 229 0.64 23.98 13.46
N ALA A 230 1.51 23.36 12.65
CA ALA A 230 1.19 23.05 11.26
C ALA A 230 -0.02 22.11 11.11
N ILE A 231 -0.15 21.12 11.99
CA ILE A 231 -1.35 20.25 12.02
C ILE A 231 -2.60 21.05 12.36
N ILE A 232 -2.53 21.92 13.37
CA ILE A 232 -3.67 22.78 13.75
C ILE A 232 -4.05 23.72 12.61
N ASP A 233 -3.08 24.40 12.00
CA ASP A 233 -3.30 25.31 10.88
C ASP A 233 -3.92 24.56 9.69
N TYR A 234 -3.43 23.34 9.39
CA TYR A 234 -4.03 22.47 8.38
C TYR A 234 -5.48 22.10 8.72
N CYS A 235 -5.78 21.75 9.98
CA CYS A 235 -7.16 21.48 10.42
C CYS A 235 -8.08 22.68 10.21
N ILE A 236 -7.60 23.88 10.53
CA ILE A 236 -8.36 25.13 10.37
C ILE A 236 -8.62 25.44 8.88
N ARG A 237 -7.60 25.27 8.03
CA ARG A 237 -7.70 25.52 6.59
C ARG A 237 -8.61 24.51 5.89
N ASN A 238 -8.36 23.21 6.07
CA ASN A 238 -9.03 22.15 5.30
C ASN A 238 -10.32 21.63 5.93
N LYS A 239 -10.46 21.68 7.27
CA LYS A 239 -11.66 21.27 8.03
C LYS A 239 -12.13 19.82 7.82
N THR A 240 -11.36 19.00 7.13
CA THR A 240 -11.68 17.60 6.79
C THR A 240 -10.96 16.60 7.69
N LEU A 241 -9.84 16.99 8.31
CA LEU A 241 -9.02 16.11 9.14
C LEU A 241 -9.76 15.76 10.43
N LYS A 242 -10.10 14.48 10.57
CA LYS A 242 -10.84 13.95 11.72
C LYS A 242 -9.89 13.32 12.73
N TYR A 243 -8.91 12.58 12.25
CA TYR A 243 -8.01 11.79 13.08
C TYR A 243 -6.55 12.04 12.75
N VAL A 244 -5.75 12.15 13.81
CA VAL A 244 -4.28 12.06 13.72
C VAL A 244 -3.84 10.86 14.56
N GLY A 245 -3.32 9.84 13.90
CA GLY A 245 -2.77 8.64 14.52
C GLY A 245 -1.28 8.79 14.72
N VAL A 246 -0.81 8.69 15.96
CA VAL A 246 0.61 8.83 16.28
C VAL A 246 1.19 7.51 16.78
N PHE A 247 2.30 7.05 16.19
CA PHE A 247 2.92 5.78 16.60
C PHE A 247 3.47 5.88 18.02
N LYS A 248 4.27 6.91 18.29
CA LYS A 248 4.77 7.22 19.64
C LYS A 248 3.77 8.01 20.49
N TYR A 249 2.49 7.65 20.43
CA TYR A 249 1.42 8.40 21.12
C TYR A 249 1.70 8.55 22.62
N SER A 250 2.13 7.48 23.30
CA SER A 250 2.43 7.47 24.73
C SER A 250 3.54 8.45 25.12
N SER A 251 4.45 8.78 24.20
CA SER A 251 5.56 9.72 24.42
C SER A 251 5.20 11.19 24.17
N LEU A 252 3.98 11.48 23.70
CA LEU A 252 3.54 12.86 23.46
C LEU A 252 3.36 13.62 24.77
N SER A 253 3.84 14.87 24.78
CA SER A 253 3.67 15.74 25.95
C SER A 253 2.19 16.06 26.17
N TYR A 254 1.79 16.17 27.45
CA TYR A 254 0.42 16.50 27.82
C TYR A 254 -0.05 17.83 27.18
N ASN A 255 0.85 18.82 27.10
CA ASN A 255 0.56 20.12 26.51
C ASN A 255 0.26 20.02 25.02
N ILE A 256 1.05 19.24 24.24
CA ILE A 256 0.79 19.01 22.82
C ILE A 256 -0.57 18.31 22.62
N ARG A 257 -0.85 17.25 23.38
CA ARG A 257 -2.13 16.53 23.29
C ARG A 257 -3.32 17.47 23.53
N LYS A 258 -3.30 18.19 24.65
CA LYS A 258 -4.37 19.12 25.05
C LYS A 258 -4.58 20.23 24.02
N GLN A 259 -3.52 20.71 23.37
CA GLN A 259 -3.62 21.72 22.32
C GLN A 259 -4.28 21.16 21.05
N MET A 260 -3.83 20.00 20.58
CA MET A 260 -4.32 19.38 19.35
C MET A 260 -5.76 18.88 19.46
N GLU A 261 -6.13 18.30 20.60
CA GLU A 261 -7.46 17.71 20.85
C GLU A 261 -8.61 18.73 20.76
N ARG A 262 -8.30 20.02 20.78
CA ARG A 262 -9.27 21.10 20.50
C ARG A 262 -9.68 21.19 19.04
N HIS A 263 -8.87 20.66 18.14
CA HIS A 263 -9.01 20.81 16.69
C HIS A 263 -9.18 19.48 15.95
N VAL A 264 -8.58 18.40 16.46
CA VAL A 264 -8.58 17.08 15.80
C VAL A 264 -8.55 15.96 16.84
N LYS A 265 -9.13 14.81 16.52
CA LYS A 265 -9.09 13.64 17.42
C LYS A 265 -7.73 12.97 17.32
N LEU A 266 -6.90 13.18 18.34
CA LEU A 266 -5.57 12.59 18.46
C LEU A 266 -5.68 11.19 19.08
N VAL A 267 -5.15 10.17 18.41
CA VAL A 267 -5.27 8.76 18.81
C VAL A 267 -3.94 8.02 18.64
N SER A 268 -3.83 6.83 19.24
CA SER A 268 -2.72 5.93 18.91
C SER A 268 -2.81 5.50 17.45
N TYR A 269 -1.67 5.34 16.80
CA TYR A 269 -1.56 4.87 15.40
C TYR A 269 -2.40 3.63 15.15
N GLN A 270 -2.28 2.62 16.02
CA GLN A 270 -2.99 1.34 15.91
C GLN A 270 -4.53 1.49 15.94
N SER A 271 -5.05 2.57 16.53
CA SER A 271 -6.51 2.77 16.64
C SER A 271 -7.19 3.08 15.30
N ILE A 272 -6.43 3.58 14.33
CA ILE A 272 -6.95 3.99 13.01
C ILE A 272 -6.15 3.40 11.85
N PHE A 273 -5.18 2.54 12.14
CA PHE A 273 -4.40 1.82 11.15
C PHE A 273 -5.33 0.90 10.35
N VAL A 274 -5.22 0.96 9.03
CA VAL A 274 -5.94 0.09 8.11
C VAL A 274 -4.94 -0.88 7.50
N ASP A 275 -5.05 -2.15 7.90
CA ASP A 275 -4.41 -3.24 7.17
C ASP A 275 -5.25 -3.53 5.92
N CYS A 276 -4.85 -2.96 4.79
CA CYS A 276 -5.49 -3.14 3.49
C CYS A 276 -5.31 -4.58 2.99
#